data_AF-A0A7S1ZJ49-F1
#
_entry.id   AF-A0A7S1ZJ49-F1
#
_cell.length_a   1.000
_cell.length_b   1.000
_cell.length_c   1.000
_cell.angle_alpha   90.00
_cell.angle_beta   90.00
_cell.angle_gamma   90.00
#
_symmetry.space_group_name_H-M   'P 1'
#
loop_
_entity.id
_entity.type
_entity.pdbx_description
1 polymer ?
#
loop_
_entity_poly.entity_id
_entity_poly.type
_entity_poly.pdbx_seq_one_letter_code
_entity_poly.pdbx_strand_id
1 'polypeptide(L)'
;GEWLLPATWVGMLEAATDVKIPWEAELTGYALEAMDEGHLWSTWISQWKRDDPVHRLFESETAWDDEKAISSTAAELRDMLPEMSHDKLRAAVHIRRERYEDQKNMFLNGGDPRTASMYSTLISRAVEIDDGTVGVIPFFDMINHSLEPNIALSIEGDTFELFAKRDIDAEEELFLCYTEIGKEWDDVDAIWTLVQWGIPTLRKDW
;
A
#
# COMPACT_ATOMS: atom_id res chain seq x y z
N GLY A 1 30.79 -0.16 -8.23
CA GLY A 1 30.55 1.20 -7.72
C GLY A 1 29.34 1.10 -6.86
N GLU A 2 29.53 1.07 -5.55
CA GLU A 2 28.45 0.97 -4.58
C GLU A 2 27.68 2.29 -4.57
N TRP A 3 26.44 2.25 -5.03
CA TRP A 3 25.50 3.34 -4.81
C TRP A 3 24.92 3.14 -3.41
N LEU A 4 25.64 3.60 -2.39
CA LEU A 4 25.12 3.76 -1.05
C LEU A 4 24.15 4.95 -1.09
N LEU A 5 22.89 4.68 -1.38
CA LEU A 5 21.81 5.63 -1.10
C LEU A 5 21.55 5.57 0.41
N PRO A 6 21.44 6.71 1.12
CA PRO A 6 21.02 6.72 2.52
C PRO A 6 19.67 6.02 2.60
N ALA A 7 19.68 4.86 3.25
CA ALA A 7 18.52 4.01 3.41
C ALA A 7 17.67 4.50 4.60
N THR A 8 16.36 4.29 4.42
CA THR A 8 15.26 4.38 5.37
C THR A 8 14.73 5.75 5.82
N TRP A 9 13.40 5.83 5.74
CA TRP A 9 12.58 6.73 6.52
C TRP A 9 12.08 5.92 7.74
N VAL A 10 12.88 5.84 8.79
CA VAL A 10 12.41 5.43 10.12
C VAL A 10 11.91 6.69 10.82
N GLY A 11 10.64 7.02 10.61
CA GLY A 11 9.96 8.03 11.40
C GLY A 11 9.73 7.51 12.81
N MET A 12 10.77 7.45 13.65
CA MET A 12 10.60 7.32 15.10
C MET A 12 10.24 8.70 15.66
N LEU A 13 8.96 9.02 15.67
CA LEU A 13 8.40 10.03 16.57
C LEU A 13 7.86 9.30 17.79
N GLU A 14 8.65 9.27 18.88
CA GLU A 14 8.12 8.96 20.21
C GLU A 14 7.09 10.03 20.58
N ALA A 15 5.83 9.80 20.23
CA ALA A 15 4.75 10.70 20.59
C ALA A 15 4.48 10.59 22.10
N ALA A 16 4.75 11.69 22.80
CA ALA A 16 4.48 11.90 24.23
C ALA A 16 2.97 12.04 24.55
N THR A 17 2.12 11.18 23.98
CA THR A 17 0.68 11.15 24.23
C THR A 17 0.19 9.70 24.26
N ASP A 18 -0.56 9.29 25.29
CA ASP A 18 -1.11 7.93 25.51
C ASP A 18 -2.03 7.40 24.37
N VAL A 19 -2.22 8.16 23.29
CA VAL A 19 -2.97 7.74 22.11
C VAL A 19 -1.99 7.26 21.05
N LYS A 20 -1.93 5.94 20.84
CA LYS A 20 -1.19 5.36 19.72
C LYS A 20 -1.92 5.71 18.42
N ILE A 21 -1.37 6.66 17.67
CA ILE A 21 -1.86 7.01 16.33
C ILE A 21 -1.56 5.82 15.40
N PRO A 22 -2.54 5.35 14.61
CA PRO A 22 -2.29 4.31 13.60
C PRO A 22 -1.30 4.81 12.55
N TRP A 23 -0.38 3.94 12.11
CA TRP A 23 0.64 4.30 11.13
C TRP A 23 0.04 4.86 9.84
N GLU A 24 -1.15 4.40 9.44
CA GLU A 24 -1.83 4.89 8.24
C GLU A 24 -2.15 6.38 8.37
N ALA A 25 -2.60 6.81 9.54
CA ALA A 25 -2.94 8.20 9.82
C ALA A 25 -1.69 9.08 9.88
N GLU A 26 -0.65 8.58 10.55
CA GLU A 26 0.62 9.26 10.69
C GLU A 26 1.33 9.45 9.34
N LEU A 27 1.53 8.36 8.59
CA LEU A 27 2.23 8.40 7.30
C LEU A 27 1.46 9.22 6.25
N THR A 28 0.12 9.14 6.24
CA THR A 28 -0.70 9.97 5.34
C THR A 28 -0.57 11.45 5.66
N GLY A 29 -0.64 11.82 6.94
CA GLY A 29 -0.49 13.21 7.38
C GLY A 29 0.88 13.77 7.01
N TYR A 30 1.93 12.98 7.28
CA TYR A 30 3.30 13.33 6.91
C TYR A 30 3.48 13.48 5.40
N ALA A 31 2.94 12.56 4.59
CA ALA A 31 3.08 12.64 3.14
C ALA A 31 2.48 13.94 2.56
N LEU A 32 1.33 14.38 3.10
CA LEU A 32 0.71 15.66 2.74
C LEU A 32 1.57 16.85 3.17
N GLU A 33 2.02 16.87 4.43
CA GLU A 33 2.87 17.95 4.96
C GLU A 33 4.19 18.06 4.18
N ALA A 34 4.83 16.92 3.88
CA ALA A 34 6.05 16.85 3.10
C ALA A 34 5.87 17.46 1.69
N MET A 35 4.71 17.28 1.06
CA MET A 35 4.40 17.91 -0.23
C MET A 35 4.20 19.42 -0.10
N ASP A 36 3.55 19.89 0.97
CA ASP A 36 3.25 21.31 1.18
C ASP A 36 4.49 22.12 1.58
N GLU A 37 5.38 21.54 2.37
CA GLU A 37 6.61 22.19 2.86
C GLU A 37 7.79 22.10 1.88
N GLY A 38 7.61 21.42 0.73
CA GLY A 38 8.70 21.22 -0.22
C GLY A 38 9.82 20.34 0.33
N HIS A 39 9.48 19.35 1.17
CA HIS A 39 10.42 18.38 1.70
C HIS A 39 11.19 17.66 0.59
N LEU A 40 12.38 17.12 0.89
CA LEU A 40 13.22 16.39 -0.07
C LEU A 40 12.48 15.24 -0.80
N TRP A 41 11.49 14.65 -0.14
CA TRP A 41 10.65 13.56 -0.68
C TRP A 41 9.43 14.03 -1.46
N SER A 42 9.07 15.31 -1.44
CA SER A 42 7.88 15.86 -2.11
C SER A 42 7.79 15.47 -3.59
N THR A 43 8.93 15.50 -4.30
CA THR A 43 8.99 15.14 -5.72
C THR A 43 8.71 13.66 -5.96
N TRP A 44 9.11 12.77 -5.05
CA TRP A 44 8.82 11.33 -5.17
C TRP A 44 7.38 11.03 -4.77
N ILE A 45 6.90 11.58 -3.64
CA ILE A 45 5.54 11.40 -3.15
C ILE A 45 4.51 11.90 -4.18
N SER A 46 4.76 13.06 -4.81
CA SER A 46 3.88 13.60 -5.85
C SER A 46 3.81 12.79 -7.14
N GLN A 47 4.73 11.82 -7.34
CA GLN A 47 4.70 10.89 -8.46
C GLN A 47 3.84 9.66 -8.19
N TRP A 48 3.45 9.42 -6.93
CA TRP A 48 2.59 8.30 -6.60
C TRP A 48 1.25 8.44 -7.29
N LYS A 49 0.85 7.36 -7.95
CA LYS A 49 -0.43 7.23 -8.64
C LYS A 49 -1.04 5.91 -8.27
N ARG A 50 -2.35 5.91 -8.13
CA ARG A 50 -3.18 4.72 -7.95
C ARG A 50 -4.43 4.97 -8.79
N ASP A 51 -4.89 3.99 -9.55
CA ASP A 51 -6.12 4.11 -10.34
C ASP A 51 -6.77 2.72 -10.47
N ASP A 52 -7.33 2.27 -9.36
CA ASP A 52 -8.11 1.04 -9.28
C ASP A 52 -9.47 1.34 -8.63
N PRO A 53 -10.43 0.38 -8.67
CA PRO A 53 -11.77 0.62 -8.16
C PRO A 53 -11.80 1.10 -6.69
N VAL A 54 -10.89 0.60 -5.84
CA VAL A 54 -10.85 1.01 -4.43
C VAL A 54 -10.37 2.45 -4.32
N HIS A 55 -9.32 2.83 -5.03
CA HIS A 55 -8.85 4.22 -5.03
C HIS A 55 -9.92 5.20 -5.50
N ARG A 56 -10.60 4.91 -6.61
CA ARG A 56 -11.70 5.75 -7.12
C ARG A 56 -12.85 5.88 -6.12
N LEU A 57 -13.13 4.83 -5.33
CA LEU A 57 -14.10 4.90 -4.24
C LEU A 57 -13.65 5.90 -3.14
N PHE A 58 -12.36 5.94 -2.80
CA PHE A 58 -11.82 6.92 -1.85
C PHE A 58 -11.83 8.36 -2.37
N GLU A 59 -11.60 8.55 -3.66
CA GLU A 59 -11.69 9.88 -4.28
C GLU A 59 -13.14 10.35 -4.47
N SER A 60 -14.10 9.42 -4.43
CA SER A 60 -15.52 9.78 -4.50
C SER A 60 -16.00 10.43 -3.20
N GLU A 61 -16.83 11.45 -3.32
CA GLU A 61 -17.51 12.10 -2.18
C GLU A 61 -18.66 11.23 -1.60
N THR A 62 -18.63 9.92 -1.80
CA THR A 62 -19.67 9.00 -1.29
C THR A 62 -19.49 8.78 0.21
N ALA A 63 -20.60 8.52 0.90
CA ALA A 63 -20.59 8.15 2.32
C ALA A 63 -19.80 6.86 2.53
N TRP A 64 -19.14 6.71 3.69
CA TRP A 64 -18.27 5.56 3.97
C TRP A 64 -19.03 4.21 3.91
N ASP A 65 -20.32 4.24 4.26
CA ASP A 65 -21.27 3.13 4.33
C ASP A 65 -22.24 3.08 3.13
N ASP A 66 -21.94 3.76 2.02
CA ASP A 66 -22.77 3.71 0.80
C ASP A 66 -22.72 2.29 0.18
N GLU A 67 -23.72 1.47 0.52
CA GLU A 67 -23.85 0.09 0.04
C GLU A 67 -23.85 -0.02 -1.50
N LYS A 68 -24.37 0.98 -2.22
CA LYS A 68 -24.38 0.95 -3.68
C LYS A 68 -22.98 1.17 -4.23
N ALA A 69 -22.24 2.13 -3.68
CA ALA A 69 -20.86 2.40 -4.07
C ALA A 69 -19.93 1.23 -3.72
N ILE A 70 -20.07 0.66 -2.52
CA ILE A 70 -19.32 -0.53 -2.06
C ILE A 70 -19.62 -1.73 -2.97
N SER A 71 -20.90 -2.01 -3.25
CA SER A 71 -21.29 -3.12 -4.12
C SER A 71 -20.83 -2.95 -5.57
N SER A 72 -20.83 -1.72 -6.09
CA SER A 72 -20.31 -1.41 -7.43
C SER A 72 -18.80 -1.64 -7.50
N THR A 73 -18.07 -1.16 -6.50
CA THR A 73 -16.61 -1.36 -6.39
C THR A 73 -16.28 -2.85 -6.33
N ALA A 74 -17.01 -3.62 -5.51
CA ALA A 74 -16.84 -5.07 -5.43
C ALA A 74 -17.15 -5.80 -6.75
N ALA A 75 -18.06 -5.28 -7.58
CA ALA A 75 -18.32 -5.82 -8.91
C ALA A 75 -17.15 -5.56 -9.86
N GLU A 76 -16.59 -4.34 -9.88
CA GLU A 76 -15.39 -4.01 -10.68
C GLU A 76 -14.18 -4.86 -10.25
N LEU A 77 -13.97 -5.05 -8.95
CA LEU A 77 -12.90 -5.92 -8.44
C LEU A 77 -13.12 -7.39 -8.85
N ARG A 78 -14.37 -7.85 -8.91
CA ARG A 78 -14.68 -9.20 -9.39
C ARG A 78 -14.39 -9.34 -10.88
N ASP A 79 -14.55 -8.29 -11.68
CA ASP A 79 -14.14 -8.33 -13.08
C ASP A 79 -12.61 -8.50 -13.23
N MET A 80 -11.82 -8.00 -12.26
CA MET A 80 -10.37 -8.19 -12.19
C MET A 80 -9.98 -9.58 -11.66
N LEU A 81 -10.76 -10.16 -10.75
CA LEU A 81 -10.53 -11.48 -10.15
C LEU A 81 -11.83 -12.32 -10.12
N PRO A 82 -12.23 -12.93 -11.26
CA PRO A 82 -13.56 -13.52 -11.44
C PRO A 82 -13.87 -14.73 -10.57
N GLU A 83 -12.84 -15.46 -10.13
CA GLU A 83 -13.00 -16.60 -9.23
C GLU A 83 -13.44 -16.20 -7.81
N MET A 84 -13.31 -14.93 -7.42
CA MET A 84 -13.67 -14.47 -6.08
C MET A 84 -15.15 -14.23 -5.88
N SER A 85 -15.60 -14.50 -4.66
CA SER A 85 -16.96 -14.21 -4.21
C SER A 85 -17.17 -12.70 -4.13
N HIS A 86 -18.23 -12.21 -4.77
CA HIS A 86 -18.68 -10.82 -4.68
C HIS A 86 -18.91 -10.40 -3.22
N ASP A 87 -19.51 -11.27 -2.39
CA ASP A 87 -19.76 -10.96 -0.98
C ASP A 87 -18.46 -10.79 -0.18
N LYS A 88 -17.43 -11.60 -0.46
CA LYS A 88 -16.13 -11.47 0.22
C LYS A 88 -15.42 -10.18 -0.20
N LEU A 89 -15.44 -9.84 -1.50
CA LEU A 89 -14.90 -8.58 -2.02
C LEU A 89 -15.63 -7.38 -1.42
N ARG A 90 -16.97 -7.43 -1.36
CA ARG A 90 -17.79 -6.38 -0.75
C ARG A 90 -17.44 -6.18 0.72
N ALA A 91 -17.29 -7.25 1.48
CA ALA A 91 -16.88 -7.19 2.88
C ALA A 91 -15.49 -6.56 3.04
N ALA A 92 -14.52 -6.94 2.21
CA ALA A 92 -13.17 -6.36 2.26
C ALA A 92 -13.15 -4.87 1.93
N VAL A 93 -13.92 -4.43 0.92
CA VAL A 93 -14.08 -3.01 0.58
C VAL A 93 -14.73 -2.24 1.74
N HIS A 94 -15.78 -2.80 2.34
CA HIS A 94 -16.45 -2.20 3.50
C HIS A 94 -15.47 -2.03 4.67
N ILE A 95 -14.77 -3.10 5.07
CA ILE A 95 -13.78 -3.05 6.16
C ILE A 95 -12.72 -1.99 5.88
N ARG A 96 -12.28 -1.85 4.63
CA ARG A 96 -11.28 -0.84 4.24
C ARG A 96 -11.81 0.59 4.40
N ARG A 97 -13.07 0.83 4.05
CA ARG A 97 -13.74 2.14 4.21
C ARG A 97 -14.00 2.47 5.69
N GLU A 98 -14.47 1.51 6.45
CA GLU A 98 -14.70 1.62 7.89
C GLU A 98 -13.40 2.00 8.62
N ARG A 99 -12.28 1.31 8.32
CA ARG A 99 -10.97 1.64 8.90
C ARG A 99 -10.53 3.08 8.61
N TYR A 100 -10.73 3.57 7.39
CA TYR A 100 -10.42 4.97 7.07
C TYR A 100 -11.31 5.94 7.86
N GLU A 101 -12.61 5.65 7.93
CA GLU A 101 -13.58 6.48 8.64
C GLU A 101 -13.24 6.57 10.14
N ASP A 102 -12.85 5.45 10.77
CA ASP A 102 -12.39 5.41 12.16
C ASP A 102 -11.14 6.26 12.40
N GLN A 103 -10.25 6.30 11.41
CA GLN A 103 -8.97 7.02 11.48
C GLN A 103 -9.08 8.49 11.05
N LYS A 104 -10.19 8.92 10.44
CA LYS A 104 -10.33 10.25 9.80
C LYS A 104 -10.02 11.43 10.73
N ASN A 105 -10.32 11.29 12.02
CA ASN A 105 -10.10 12.33 13.02
C ASN A 105 -8.68 12.30 13.63
N MET A 106 -7.88 11.29 13.28
CA MET A 106 -6.50 11.11 13.75
C MET A 106 -5.47 11.64 12.76
N PHE A 107 -5.84 11.92 11.50
CA PHE A 107 -4.93 12.54 10.54
C PHE A 107 -4.61 13.97 10.99
N LEU A 108 -3.31 14.31 11.04
CA LEU A 108 -2.82 15.65 11.34
C LEU A 108 -3.49 16.73 10.47
N ASN A 109 -3.86 16.37 9.24
CA ASN A 109 -4.55 17.21 8.26
C ASN A 109 -5.91 16.63 7.84
N GLY A 110 -6.70 16.04 8.75
CA GLY A 110 -7.95 15.34 8.42
C GLY A 110 -9.04 16.16 7.71
N GLY A 111 -8.90 17.49 7.66
CA GLY A 111 -9.77 18.37 6.85
C GLY A 111 -9.29 18.61 5.41
N ASP A 112 -8.12 18.09 5.03
CA ASP A 112 -7.57 18.25 3.69
C ASP A 112 -8.30 17.33 2.70
N PRO A 113 -8.86 17.87 1.60
CA PRO A 113 -9.55 17.07 0.59
C PRO A 113 -8.65 15.99 -0.07
N ARG A 114 -7.33 16.11 0.01
CA ARG A 114 -6.36 15.13 -0.50
C ARG A 114 -6.20 13.90 0.40
N THR A 115 -6.69 13.94 1.64
CA THR A 115 -6.44 12.90 2.66
C THR A 115 -6.89 11.51 2.21
N ALA A 116 -8.10 11.38 1.65
CA ALA A 116 -8.62 10.08 1.22
C ALA A 116 -7.80 9.48 0.05
N SER A 117 -7.43 10.32 -0.92
CA SER A 117 -6.61 9.92 -2.06
C SER A 117 -5.19 9.53 -1.62
N MET A 118 -4.57 10.32 -0.74
CA MET A 118 -3.25 10.00 -0.20
C MET A 118 -3.28 8.73 0.67
N TYR A 119 -4.26 8.59 1.56
CA TYR A 119 -4.43 7.39 2.40
C TYR A 119 -4.49 6.11 1.58
N SER A 120 -5.37 6.08 0.58
CA SER A 120 -5.53 4.91 -0.28
C SER A 120 -4.28 4.62 -1.12
N THR A 121 -3.58 5.67 -1.57
CA THR A 121 -2.29 5.56 -2.29
C THR A 121 -1.16 5.06 -1.40
N LEU A 122 -1.12 5.50 -0.14
CA LEU A 122 -0.06 5.20 0.80
C LEU A 122 -0.14 3.76 1.30
N ILE A 123 -1.34 3.24 1.57
CA ILE A 123 -1.46 1.85 2.03
C ILE A 123 -1.10 0.85 0.93
N SER A 124 -1.19 1.22 -0.34
CA SER A 124 -0.70 0.37 -1.43
C SER A 124 0.83 0.43 -1.60
N ARG A 125 1.55 1.17 -0.76
CA ARG A 125 3.01 1.38 -0.87
C ARG A 125 3.75 1.08 0.42
N ALA A 126 3.02 1.11 1.53
CA ALA A 126 3.56 0.81 2.83
C ALA A 126 3.97 -0.67 2.94
N VAL A 127 5.12 -0.90 3.58
CA VAL A 127 5.69 -2.22 3.86
C VAL A 127 6.06 -2.30 5.34
N GLU A 128 5.98 -3.51 5.89
CA GLU A 128 6.57 -3.78 7.21
C GLU A 128 8.09 -3.88 7.06
N ILE A 129 8.81 -3.10 7.88
CA ILE A 129 10.26 -2.93 7.83
C ILE A 129 10.93 -3.82 8.88
N ASP A 130 10.51 -3.72 10.14
CA ASP A 130 11.05 -4.48 11.27
C ASP A 130 10.12 -4.42 12.48
N ASP A 131 9.90 -5.55 13.18
CA ASP A 131 9.16 -5.66 14.45
C ASP A 131 7.90 -4.76 14.56
N GLY A 132 7.02 -4.78 13.54
CA GLY A 132 5.78 -3.99 13.50
C GLY A 132 5.95 -2.52 13.10
N THR A 133 7.15 -2.11 12.69
CA THR A 133 7.42 -0.80 12.07
C THR A 133 6.96 -0.85 10.63
N VAL A 134 6.10 0.10 10.24
CA VAL A 134 5.59 0.23 8.87
C VAL A 134 6.09 1.53 8.27
N GLY A 135 6.56 1.50 7.02
CA GLY A 135 7.04 2.66 6.31
C GLY A 135 6.93 2.52 4.80
N VAL A 136 7.41 3.52 4.06
CA VAL A 136 7.51 3.45 2.59
C VAL A 136 8.97 3.50 2.21
N ILE A 137 9.42 2.52 1.42
CA ILE A 137 10.79 2.44 0.94
C ILE A 137 10.86 3.14 -0.44
N PRO A 138 11.72 4.15 -0.63
CA PRO A 138 11.93 4.77 -1.93
C PRO A 138 12.25 3.73 -3.01
N PHE A 139 11.61 3.87 -4.17
CA PHE A 139 11.77 3.00 -5.34
C PHE A 139 11.23 1.56 -5.18
N PHE A 140 10.86 1.13 -3.97
CA PHE A 140 10.16 -0.15 -3.78
C PHE A 140 8.84 -0.17 -4.54
N ASP A 141 8.14 0.98 -4.58
CA ASP A 141 6.88 1.16 -5.30
C ASP A 141 7.02 1.14 -6.83
N MET A 142 8.24 1.15 -7.36
CA MET A 142 8.53 1.06 -8.80
C MET A 142 8.81 -0.37 -9.28
N ILE A 143 9.09 -1.28 -8.35
CA ILE A 143 9.28 -2.70 -8.66
C ILE A 143 7.89 -3.32 -8.83
N ASN A 144 7.75 -4.41 -9.58
CA ASN A 144 6.48 -5.11 -9.72
C ASN A 144 6.45 -6.38 -8.87
N HIS A 145 5.23 -6.85 -8.59
CA HIS A 145 5.02 -8.11 -7.89
C HIS A 145 5.26 -9.32 -8.81
N SER A 146 5.94 -10.34 -8.31
CA SER A 146 5.92 -11.71 -8.86
C SER A 146 6.03 -12.74 -7.75
N LEU A 147 5.38 -13.88 -7.94
CA LEU A 147 5.54 -15.08 -7.09
C LEU A 147 6.85 -15.83 -7.39
N GLU A 148 7.46 -15.54 -8.53
CA GLU A 148 8.81 -15.97 -8.90
C GLU A 148 9.74 -14.74 -8.98
N PRO A 149 10.03 -14.06 -7.86
CA PRO A 149 10.81 -12.83 -7.88
C PRO A 149 12.27 -13.11 -8.27
N ASN A 150 12.87 -12.20 -9.03
CA ASN A 150 14.28 -12.26 -9.44
C ASN A 150 15.20 -11.41 -8.57
N ILE A 151 14.63 -10.55 -7.73
CA ILE A 151 15.33 -9.81 -6.67
C ILE A 151 14.73 -10.10 -5.30
N ALA A 152 15.46 -9.78 -4.24
CA ALA A 152 15.03 -9.85 -2.86
C ALA A 152 15.37 -8.55 -2.13
N LEU A 153 14.64 -8.28 -1.07
CA LEU A 153 14.85 -7.18 -0.14
C LEU A 153 15.32 -7.77 1.21
N SER A 154 16.43 -7.27 1.73
CA SER A 154 16.80 -7.44 3.14
C SER A 154 16.67 -6.09 3.84
N ILE A 155 16.27 -6.12 5.11
CA ILE A 155 16.19 -4.94 5.96
C ILE A 155 16.96 -5.27 7.23
N GLU A 156 17.98 -4.46 7.52
CA GLU A 156 18.80 -4.57 8.73
C GLU A 156 18.89 -3.19 9.39
N GLY A 157 18.11 -2.97 10.45
CA GLY A 157 18.04 -1.69 11.14
C GLY A 157 17.51 -0.56 10.25
N ASP A 158 18.35 0.45 10.00
CA ASP A 158 18.05 1.60 9.15
C ASP A 158 18.54 1.40 7.70
N THR A 159 18.99 0.20 7.35
CA THR A 159 19.52 -0.12 6.04
C THR A 159 18.62 -1.10 5.31
N PHE A 160 18.34 -0.82 4.03
CA PHE A 160 17.67 -1.76 3.14
C PHE A 160 18.60 -2.13 1.99
N GLU A 161 18.60 -3.40 1.61
CA GLU A 161 19.41 -3.93 0.53
C GLU A 161 18.53 -4.65 -0.48
N LEU A 162 18.62 -4.24 -1.75
CA LEU A 162 18.04 -4.94 -2.88
C LEU A 162 19.14 -5.75 -3.57
N PHE A 163 18.95 -7.05 -3.70
CA PHE A 163 19.93 -7.94 -4.32
C PHE A 163 19.28 -8.95 -5.27
N ALA A 164 20.03 -9.35 -6.30
CA ALA A 164 19.57 -10.33 -7.27
C ALA A 164 19.57 -11.74 -6.67
N LYS A 165 18.49 -12.50 -6.87
CA LYS A 165 18.38 -13.91 -6.46
C LYS A 165 18.99 -14.88 -7.47
N ARG A 166 19.24 -14.39 -8.69
CA ARG A 166 19.81 -15.11 -9.83
C ARG A 166 20.43 -14.11 -10.80
N ASP A 167 21.04 -14.61 -11.88
CA ASP A 167 21.41 -13.76 -13.01
C ASP A 167 20.15 -13.13 -13.64
N ILE A 168 20.25 -11.84 -13.98
CA ILE A 168 19.19 -11.01 -14.54
C ILE A 168 19.73 -10.37 -15.82
N ASP A 169 19.01 -10.55 -16.94
CA ASP A 169 19.41 -9.95 -18.21
C ASP A 169 19.20 -8.43 -18.20
N ALA A 170 19.97 -7.69 -18.99
CA ALA A 170 19.96 -6.21 -18.96
C ALA A 170 18.60 -5.57 -19.29
N GLU A 171 17.72 -6.29 -19.99
CA GLU A 171 16.37 -5.84 -20.38
C GLU A 171 15.27 -6.53 -19.57
N GLU A 172 15.63 -7.40 -18.63
CA GLU A 172 14.68 -8.12 -17.80
C GLU A 172 14.07 -7.21 -16.74
N GLU A 173 12.75 -7.27 -16.59
CA GLU A 173 12.03 -6.53 -15.55
C GLU A 173 12.36 -7.08 -14.16
N LEU A 174 12.47 -6.19 -13.17
CA LEU A 174 12.74 -6.56 -11.78
C LEU A 174 11.45 -6.84 -11.02
N PHE A 175 11.43 -7.93 -10.27
CA PHE A 175 10.26 -8.36 -9.51
C PHE A 175 10.60 -8.73 -8.07
N LEU A 176 9.75 -8.26 -7.15
CA LEU A 176 9.72 -8.64 -5.72
C LEU A 176 8.45 -9.43 -5.39
N CYS A 177 8.51 -10.23 -4.33
CA CYS A 177 7.30 -10.82 -3.76
C CYS A 177 6.80 -9.91 -2.64
N TYR A 178 5.57 -9.39 -2.75
CA TYR A 178 4.98 -8.42 -1.80
C TYR A 178 4.30 -9.09 -0.61
N THR A 179 4.20 -10.40 -0.68
CA THR A 179 3.40 -11.21 0.20
C THR A 179 4.21 -12.43 0.57
N GLU A 180 4.10 -12.87 1.82
CA GLU A 180 4.45 -14.24 2.19
C GLU A 180 3.31 -15.15 1.72
N ILE A 181 3.13 -15.27 0.41
CA ILE A 181 2.13 -16.17 -0.14
C ILE A 181 2.56 -17.61 0.19
N GLY A 182 1.69 -18.30 0.92
CA GLY A 182 1.88 -19.71 1.26
C GLY A 182 1.95 -20.58 0.00
N LYS A 183 2.38 -21.84 0.15
CA LYS A 183 2.39 -22.80 -0.99
C LYS A 183 1.00 -23.26 -1.43
N GLU A 184 -0.05 -22.85 -0.73
CA GLU A 184 -1.42 -23.29 -0.95
C GLU A 184 -2.34 -22.07 -1.04
N TRP A 185 -3.13 -22.01 -2.11
CA TRP A 185 -4.10 -20.94 -2.38
C TRP A 185 -4.91 -20.49 -1.14
N ASP A 186 -4.86 -19.18 -0.84
CA ASP A 186 -5.69 -18.52 0.15
C ASP A 186 -6.55 -17.40 -0.48
N ASP A 187 -7.87 -17.58 -0.47
CA ASP A 187 -8.85 -16.59 -0.93
C ASP A 187 -8.71 -15.24 -0.20
N VAL A 188 -8.37 -15.25 1.10
CA VAL A 188 -8.30 -14.06 1.93
C VAL A 188 -7.11 -13.21 1.52
N ASP A 189 -5.95 -13.84 1.33
CA ASP A 189 -4.74 -13.16 0.88
C ASP A 189 -4.90 -12.61 -0.54
N ALA A 190 -5.53 -13.36 -1.44
CA ALA A 190 -5.82 -12.89 -2.79
C ALA A 190 -6.73 -11.66 -2.80
N ILE A 191 -7.78 -11.66 -1.97
CA ILE A 191 -8.70 -10.52 -1.83
C ILE A 191 -7.98 -9.31 -1.24
N TRP A 192 -7.21 -9.48 -0.17
CA TRP A 192 -6.48 -8.36 0.42
C TRP A 192 -5.40 -7.83 -0.52
N THR A 193 -4.77 -8.70 -1.31
CA THR A 193 -3.80 -8.27 -2.32
C THR A 193 -4.46 -7.35 -3.35
N LEU A 194 -5.64 -7.74 -3.83
CA LEU A 194 -6.42 -6.95 -4.77
C LEU A 194 -6.93 -5.64 -4.16
N VAL A 195 -7.50 -5.66 -2.95
CA VAL A 195 -8.05 -4.46 -2.30
C VAL A 195 -6.95 -3.48 -1.89
N GLN A 196 -5.82 -3.99 -1.41
CA GLN A 196 -4.71 -3.17 -0.91
C GLN A 196 -3.86 -2.60 -2.04
N TRP A 197 -3.46 -3.44 -3.00
CA TRP A 197 -2.50 -3.06 -4.04
C TRP A 197 -3.10 -2.92 -5.44
N GLY A 198 -4.37 -3.30 -5.64
CA GLY A 198 -4.98 -3.31 -6.98
C GLY A 198 -4.46 -4.44 -7.87
N ILE A 199 -3.78 -5.43 -7.30
CA ILE A 199 -3.13 -6.52 -8.05
C ILE A 199 -4.02 -7.77 -7.99
N PRO A 200 -4.58 -8.25 -9.12
CA PRO A 200 -5.29 -9.51 -9.16
C PRO A 200 -4.28 -10.67 -9.12
N THR A 201 -4.31 -11.47 -8.06
CA THR A 201 -3.54 -12.71 -7.94
C THR A 201 -4.42 -13.89 -8.32
N LEU A 202 -4.16 -14.53 -9.46
CA LEU A 202 -4.99 -15.62 -9.95
C LEU A 202 -4.60 -16.93 -9.28
N ARG A 203 -5.54 -17.86 -9.16
CA ARG A 203 -5.28 -19.16 -8.54
C ARG A 203 -4.19 -19.98 -9.22
N LYS A 204 -3.96 -19.75 -10.51
CA LYS A 204 -2.89 -20.41 -11.27
C LYS A 204 -1.49 -19.89 -10.92
N ASP A 205 -1.41 -18.74 -10.27
CA ASP A 205 -0.14 -18.09 -9.95
C ASP A 205 0.44 -18.67 -8.63
N TRP A 206 -0.41 -19.24 -7.77
CA TRP A 206 -0.03 -19.98 -6.54
C TRP A 206 0.37 -21.44 -6.84
#